data_AF-A0AAJ1PVM4-F1
#
_entry.id   AF-A0AAJ1PVM4-F1
#
_cell.length_a   1.000
_cell.length_b   1.000
_cell.length_c   1.000
_cell.angle_alpha   90.00
_cell.angle_beta   90.00
_cell.angle_gamma   90.00
#
_symmetry.space_group_name_H-M   'P 1'
#
loop_
_entity.id
_entity.type
_entity.pdbx_description
1 polymer ?
#
loop_
_entity_poly.entity_id
_entity_poly.type
_entity_poly.pdbx_seq_one_letter_code
_entity_poly.pdbx_strand_id
1 'polypeptide(L)'
;TAARPRLVVSRSNRHIYAQVIDDVVGRTLAAASSYEADLREAEGTKTEIARKVGERVGQRAKDAGISAVVFDRGGNQYHGR
;
A
#
# COMPACT_ATOMS: atom_id res chain seq x y z
N THR A 1 0.72 -4.30 15.96
CA THR A 1 0.05 -3.80 17.19
C THR A 1 -0.64 -2.50 16.85
N ALA A 2 -1.67 -2.08 17.58
CA ALA A 2 -2.46 -0.88 17.25
C ALA A 2 -1.61 0.40 17.05
N ALA A 3 -0.50 0.54 17.80
CA ALA A 3 0.40 1.70 17.70
C ALA A 3 1.28 1.71 16.43
N ARG A 4 1.52 0.54 15.81
CA ARG A 4 2.26 0.42 14.55
C ARG A 4 1.57 -0.61 13.66
N PRO A 5 0.54 -0.19 12.92
CA PRO A 5 -0.13 -1.04 11.95
C PRO A 5 0.85 -1.59 10.91
N ARG A 6 0.52 -2.74 10.33
CA ARG A 6 1.33 -3.39 9.30
C ARG A 6 0.97 -2.84 7.93
N LEU A 7 1.95 -2.30 7.21
CA LEU A 7 1.82 -1.95 5.79
C LEU A 7 2.25 -3.14 4.95
N VAL A 8 1.29 -3.88 4.40
CA VAL A 8 1.55 -5.01 3.51
C VAL A 8 1.47 -4.58 2.04
N VAL A 9 2.46 -4.99 1.25
CA VAL A 9 2.47 -4.80 -0.20
C VAL A 9 2.34 -6.15 -0.90
N SER A 10 1.32 -6.27 -1.75
CA SER A 10 1.09 -7.43 -2.60
C SER A 10 1.17 -7.02 -4.06
N ARG A 11 1.98 -7.75 -4.83
CA ARG A 11 2.16 -7.53 -6.27
C ARG A 11 1.80 -8.78 -7.04
N SER A 12 1.12 -8.59 -8.14
CA SER A 12 0.85 -9.60 -9.17
C SER A 12 1.50 -9.19 -10.48
N ASN A 13 1.38 -10.04 -11.51
CA ASN A 13 1.88 -9.73 -12.85
C ASN A 13 1.28 -8.44 -13.43
N ARG A 14 0.06 -8.07 -13.03
CA ARG A 14 -0.70 -6.94 -13.59
C ARG A 14 -0.86 -5.77 -12.62
N HIS A 15 -1.09 -6.05 -11.34
CA HIS A 15 -1.49 -5.04 -10.37
C HIS A 15 -0.64 -5.07 -9.11
N ILE A 16 -0.63 -3.95 -8.40
CA ILE A 16 -0.03 -3.80 -7.08
C ILE A 16 -1.06 -3.22 -6.10
N TYR A 17 -1.02 -3.72 -4.87
CA TYR A 17 -1.93 -3.39 -3.79
C TYR A 17 -1.11 -3.10 -2.53
N ALA A 18 -1.49 -2.07 -1.80
CA ALA A 18 -0.89 -1.71 -0.53
C ALA A 18 -1.99 -1.52 0.52
N GLN A 19 -1.82 -2.09 1.71
CA GLN A 19 -2.80 -2.01 2.79
C GLN A 19 -2.11 -1.75 4.13
N VAL A 20 -2.67 -0.85 4.92
CA VAL A 20 -2.31 -0.61 6.31
C VAL A 20 -3.34 -1.32 7.17
N ILE A 21 -2.90 -2.32 7.93
CA ILE A 21 -3.76 -3.25 8.67
C ILE A 21 -3.42 -3.16 10.16
N ASP A 22 -4.44 -3.03 11.00
CA ASP A 22 -4.30 -3.31 12.42
C ASP A 22 -4.59 -4.79 12.68
N ASP A 23 -3.52 -5.55 12.89
CA ASP A 23 -3.60 -7.00 13.13
C ASP A 23 -4.26 -7.35 14.50
N VAL A 24 -4.40 -6.40 15.44
CA VAL A 24 -5.07 -6.65 16.73
C VAL A 24 -6.58 -6.78 16.54
N VAL A 25 -7.16 -5.89 15.74
CA VAL A 25 -8.60 -5.87 15.44
C VAL A 25 -8.95 -6.51 14.10
N GLY A 26 -7.94 -6.90 13.31
CA GLY A 26 -8.12 -7.50 11.99
C GLY A 26 -8.70 -6.55 10.94
N ARG A 27 -8.48 -5.23 11.09
CA ARG A 27 -9.11 -4.20 10.24
C ARG A 27 -8.11 -3.49 9.35
N THR A 28 -8.46 -3.31 8.08
CA THR A 28 -7.75 -2.40 7.19
C THR A 28 -8.11 -0.95 7.51
N LEU A 29 -7.09 -0.15 7.84
CA LEU A 29 -7.23 1.27 8.19
C LEU A 29 -7.09 2.17 6.96
N ALA A 30 -6.20 1.80 6.05
CA ALA A 30 -6.02 2.46 4.76
C ALA A 30 -5.63 1.42 3.71
N ALA A 31 -6.03 1.63 2.46
CA ALA A 31 -5.64 0.79 1.34
C ALA A 31 -5.43 1.65 0.10
N ALA A 32 -4.59 1.22 -0.82
CA ALA A 32 -4.56 1.73 -2.18
C ALA A 32 -4.18 0.64 -3.18
N SER A 33 -4.61 0.79 -4.44
CA SER A 33 -4.22 -0.15 -5.49
C SER A 33 -4.17 0.46 -6.87
N SER A 34 -3.40 -0.16 -7.77
CA SER A 34 -3.41 0.17 -9.20
C SER A 34 -4.73 -0.15 -9.91
N TYR A 35 -5.74 -0.65 -9.19
CA TYR A 35 -7.07 -0.95 -9.72
C TYR A 35 -8.05 0.21 -9.53
N GLU A 36 -7.72 1.19 -8.67
CA GLU A 36 -8.51 2.42 -8.51
C GLU A 36 -8.60 3.18 -9.82
N ALA A 37 -9.76 3.75 -10.14
CA ALA A 37 -10.02 4.42 -11.43
C ALA A 37 -8.90 5.42 -11.79
N ASP A 38 -8.58 6.32 -10.86
CA ASP A 38 -7.54 7.35 -11.00
C ASP A 38 -6.14 6.77 -11.31
N LEU A 39 -5.84 5.57 -10.79
CA LEU A 39 -4.54 4.91 -10.94
C LEU A 39 -4.50 3.88 -12.06
N ARG A 40 -5.67 3.43 -12.51
CA ARG A 40 -5.85 2.48 -13.62
C ARG A 40 -5.68 3.19 -14.96
N GLU A 41 -6.11 4.45 -15.04
CA GLU A 41 -5.94 5.32 -16.20
C GLU A 41 -4.58 6.02 -16.20
N ALA A 42 -3.82 5.91 -15.09
CA ALA A 42 -2.52 6.53 -14.97
C ALA A 42 -1.50 5.87 -15.92
N GLU A 43 -0.97 6.68 -16.85
CA GLU A 43 0.13 6.26 -17.71
C GLU A 43 1.45 6.12 -16.92
N GLY A 44 2.32 5.26 -17.44
CA GLY A 44 3.66 5.02 -16.94
C GLY A 44 4.04 3.54 -16.88
N THR A 45 5.32 3.32 -16.61
CA THR A 45 5.87 2.02 -16.29
C THR A 45 5.21 1.46 -15.02
N LYS A 46 5.31 0.14 -14.90
CA LYS A 46 4.91 -0.57 -13.69
C LYS A 46 5.52 0.08 -12.43
N THR A 47 6.81 0.41 -12.42
CA THR A 47 7.45 1.05 -11.25
C THR A 47 6.86 2.41 -10.91
N GLU A 48 6.51 3.22 -11.90
CA GLU A 48 5.87 4.53 -11.68
C GLU A 48 4.47 4.39 -11.08
N ILE A 49 3.68 3.42 -11.56
CA ILE A 49 2.36 3.12 -10.98
C ILE A 49 2.51 2.65 -9.53
N ALA A 50 3.52 1.84 -9.21
CA ALA A 50 3.77 1.39 -7.83
C ALA A 50 4.11 2.56 -6.89
N ARG A 51 4.88 3.54 -7.37
CA ARG A 51 5.15 4.78 -6.63
C ARG A 51 3.87 5.54 -6.33
N LYS A 52 3.01 5.75 -7.33
CA LYS A 52 1.71 6.43 -7.15
C LYS A 52 0.81 5.72 -6.14
N VAL A 53 0.77 4.38 -6.16
CA VAL A 53 0.04 3.58 -5.15
C VAL A 53 0.61 3.80 -3.75
N GLY A 54 1.95 3.81 -3.61
CA GLY A 54 2.64 4.08 -2.35
C GLY A 54 2.34 5.48 -1.79
N GLU A 55 2.36 6.50 -2.64
CA GLU A 55 1.98 7.87 -2.28
C GLU A 55 0.53 7.94 -1.81
N ARG A 56 -0.39 7.28 -2.54
CA ARG A 56 -1.83 7.27 -2.22
C ARG A 56 -2.14 6.61 -0.88
N VAL A 57 -1.56 5.42 -0.61
CA VAL A 57 -1.77 4.75 0.68
C VAL A 57 -1.12 5.53 1.83
N GLY A 58 0.03 6.16 1.58
CA GLY A 58 0.70 7.01 2.56
C GLY A 58 -0.14 8.24 2.94
N GLN A 59 -0.75 8.89 1.96
CA GLN A 59 -1.67 10.01 2.22
C GLN A 59 -2.88 9.55 3.04
N ARG A 60 -3.55 8.47 2.63
CA ARG A 60 -4.70 7.91 3.36
C ARG A 60 -4.35 7.50 4.79
N ALA A 61 -3.15 6.94 5.01
CA ALA A 61 -2.68 6.60 6.34
C ALA A 61 -2.49 7.84 7.21
N LYS A 62 -1.89 8.91 6.66
CA LYS A 62 -1.75 10.20 7.37
C LYS A 62 -3.10 10.82 7.70
N ASP A 63 -4.04 10.80 6.76
CA ASP A 63 -5.40 11.32 6.97
C ASP A 63 -6.14 10.53 8.07
N ALA A 64 -5.82 9.23 8.22
CA ALA A 64 -6.30 8.37 9.30
C ALA A 64 -5.49 8.50 10.62
N GLY A 65 -4.56 9.45 10.72
CA GLY A 65 -3.75 9.70 11.92
C GLY A 65 -2.59 8.72 12.14
N ILE A 66 -2.21 7.94 11.13
CA ILE A 66 -1.17 6.91 11.23
C ILE A 66 0.15 7.47 10.70
N SER A 67 1.13 7.64 11.60
CA SER A 67 2.46 8.17 11.27
C SER A 67 3.55 7.10 11.22
N ALA A 68 3.33 5.94 11.84
CA ALA A 68 4.29 4.85 11.92
C ALA A 68 3.64 3.53 11.53
N VAL A 69 4.33 2.76 10.68
CA VAL A 69 3.90 1.44 10.23
C VAL A 69 5.08 0.47 10.23
N VAL A 70 4.79 -0.83 10.28
CA VAL A 70 5.77 -1.88 10.02
C VAL A 70 5.62 -2.33 8.58
N PHE A 71 6.68 -2.24 7.80
CA PHE A 71 6.66 -2.66 6.39
C PHE A 71 6.74 -4.18 6.27
N ASP A 72 5.71 -4.77 5.67
CA ASP A 72 5.60 -6.19 5.35
C ASP A 72 5.70 -6.38 3.83
N ARG A 73 6.75 -7.10 3.43
CA ARG A 73 7.09 -7.36 2.03
C ARG A 73 6.19 -8.40 1.38
N GLY A 74 5.31 -9.07 2.13
CA GLY A 74 4.38 -10.07 1.60
C GLY A 74 5.08 -11.21 0.86
N GLY A 75 6.28 -11.59 1.30
CA GLY A 75 7.13 -12.60 0.66
C GLY A 75 7.96 -12.13 -0.54
N ASN A 76 7.86 -10.87 -0.94
CA ASN A 76 8.65 -10.31 -2.04
C ASN A 76 10.05 -9.85 -1.58
N GLN A 77 11.00 -9.82 -2.53
CA GLN A 77 12.26 -9.13 -2.34
C GLN A 77 12.01 -7.62 -2.22
N TYR A 78 12.77 -6.94 -1.35
CA TYR A 78 12.76 -5.48 -1.29
C TYR A 78 13.59 -4.90 -2.42
N HIS A 79 13.04 -4.99 -3.63
CA HIS A 79 13.71 -4.54 -4.85
C HIS A 79 12.69 -4.35 -5.98
N GLY A 80 12.94 -3.37 -6.85
CA GLY A 80 12.08 -3.07 -7.99
C GLY A 80 10.73 -2.50 -7.55
N ARG A 81 9.63 -3.13 -7.99
CA ARG A 81 8.28 -2.80 -7.55
C ARG A 81 7.96 -3.39 -6.19
#